data_AF-A0A3A8S1C5-F1
#
_entry.id   AF-A0A3A8S1C5-F1
#
_cell.length_a   1.000
_cell.length_b   1.000
_cell.length_c   1.000
_cell.angle_alpha   90.00
_cell.angle_beta   90.00
_cell.angle_gamma   90.00
#
_symmetry.space_group_name_H-M   'P 1'
#
loop_
_entity.id
_entity.type
_entity.pdbx_description
1 polymer ?
#
loop_
_entity_poly.entity_id
_entity_poly.type
_entity_poly.pdbx_seq_one_letter_code
_entity_poly.pdbx_strand_id
1 'polypeptide(L)'
;MNATPLTPAALWPRTLDVTRHALETGALQPIATEARTVPAASTEFQVRVLGRVALKERKRPAPSGSEPFNPFANPEPDLVLGDVAPAHVCLLNKFNVVEHHLLLVTRAFESQDALLTPADFDALSTCLEGLDGLAFYNAGETAGASQRHKHLQLVPPLGPDRLRAPVEALFPVLPGPGRVVAAESLPFAHLLAGLGPWGAPGQGARMLAAYRLLRDGLGLAEHAPYNLLVTRDWMLLVPRSRAEHLGVNVNALGFAGSLLVRTPEQFDAVAALGPLELLRQVAGVAP
;
A
#
# COMPACT_ATOMS: atom_id res chain seq x y z
N MET A 1 -5.06 -26.73 -4.15
CA MET A 1 -3.76 -26.91 -4.82
C MET A 1 -2.76 -26.08 -4.04
N ASN A 2 -1.71 -26.70 -3.47
CA ASN A 2 -0.66 -25.94 -2.79
C ASN A 2 0.09 -25.15 -3.86
N ALA A 3 0.16 -23.83 -3.76
CA ALA A 3 0.82 -23.03 -4.76
C ALA A 3 2.34 -23.25 -4.65
N THR A 4 3.07 -23.06 -5.75
CA THR A 4 4.52 -23.24 -5.74
C THR A 4 5.15 -22.21 -4.77
N PRO A 5 6.09 -22.60 -3.88
CA PRO A 5 6.79 -21.67 -3.02
C PRO A 5 7.42 -20.53 -3.82
N LEU A 6 7.28 -19.30 -3.32
CA LEU A 6 7.76 -18.07 -3.93
C LEU A 6 8.98 -17.58 -3.14
N THR A 7 10.15 -17.69 -3.76
CA THR A 7 11.41 -17.20 -3.21
C THR A 7 11.68 -15.78 -3.68
N PRO A 8 12.58 -15.02 -3.02
CA PRO A 8 12.94 -13.67 -3.48
C PRO A 8 13.40 -13.64 -4.94
N ALA A 9 14.28 -14.57 -5.33
CA ALA A 9 14.81 -14.65 -6.69
C ALA A 9 13.73 -14.98 -7.75
N ALA A 10 12.66 -15.67 -7.36
CA ALA A 10 11.56 -16.04 -8.24
C ALA A 10 10.48 -14.96 -8.34
N LEU A 11 10.42 -14.02 -7.39
CA LEU A 11 9.32 -13.05 -7.30
C LEU A 11 9.13 -12.28 -8.59
N TRP A 12 10.14 -11.50 -9.01
CA TRP A 12 10.00 -10.61 -10.16
C TRP A 12 9.79 -11.35 -11.48
N PRO A 13 10.57 -12.41 -11.82
CA PRO A 13 10.30 -13.21 -13.02
C PRO A 13 8.88 -13.77 -13.05
N ARG A 14 8.38 -14.33 -11.93
CA ARG A 14 7.00 -14.84 -11.86
C ARG A 14 5.97 -13.73 -11.96
N THR A 15 6.21 -12.56 -11.37
CA THR A 15 5.31 -11.41 -11.53
C THR A 15 5.11 -11.08 -13.01
N LEU A 16 6.19 -11.05 -13.79
CA LEU A 16 6.12 -10.75 -15.23
C LEU A 16 5.39 -11.86 -16.00
N ASP A 17 5.71 -13.13 -15.73
CA ASP A 17 5.07 -14.27 -16.39
C ASP A 17 3.58 -14.36 -16.09
N VAL A 18 3.21 -14.27 -14.82
CA VAL A 18 1.80 -14.30 -14.38
C VAL A 18 1.06 -13.06 -14.89
N THR A 19 1.69 -11.88 -14.95
CA THR A 19 1.05 -10.68 -15.53
C THR A 19 0.69 -10.91 -17.00
N ARG A 20 1.63 -11.41 -17.81
CA ARG A 20 1.38 -11.71 -19.22
C ARG A 20 0.26 -12.73 -19.39
N HIS A 21 0.33 -13.85 -18.68
CA HIS A 21 -0.69 -14.91 -18.71
C HIS A 21 -2.07 -14.40 -18.27
N ALA A 22 -2.13 -13.62 -17.19
CA ALA A 22 -3.38 -13.09 -16.66
C ALA A 22 -4.02 -12.04 -17.59
N LEU A 23 -3.22 -11.29 -18.34
CA LEU A 23 -3.73 -10.40 -19.39
C LEU A 23 -4.27 -11.19 -20.59
N GLU A 24 -3.54 -12.21 -21.05
CA GLU A 24 -3.94 -13.07 -22.17
C GLU A 24 -5.25 -13.83 -21.88
N THR A 25 -5.46 -14.26 -20.64
CA THR A 25 -6.68 -14.94 -20.18
C THR A 25 -7.82 -13.99 -19.80
N GLY A 26 -7.55 -12.69 -19.66
CA GLY A 26 -8.51 -11.69 -19.18
C GLY A 26 -8.78 -11.74 -17.67
N ALA A 27 -8.01 -12.53 -16.92
CA ALA A 27 -8.07 -12.59 -15.46
C ALA A 27 -7.62 -11.27 -14.83
N LEU A 28 -6.56 -10.65 -15.35
CA LEU A 28 -6.10 -9.32 -14.94
C LEU A 28 -6.83 -8.24 -15.75
N GLN A 29 -7.41 -7.26 -15.04
CA GLN A 29 -8.24 -6.20 -15.61
C GLN A 29 -7.73 -4.82 -15.14
N PRO A 30 -6.64 -4.31 -15.73
CA PRO A 30 -6.06 -3.04 -15.32
C PRO A 30 -7.04 -1.88 -15.51
N ILE A 31 -7.03 -0.95 -14.55
CA ILE A 31 -7.85 0.25 -14.60
C ILE A 31 -7.06 1.36 -15.30
N ALA A 32 -7.51 1.74 -16.49
CA ALA A 32 -6.92 2.84 -17.25
C ALA A 32 -7.07 4.17 -16.50
N THR A 33 -5.95 4.90 -16.38
CA THR A 33 -5.88 6.22 -15.74
C THR A 33 -5.05 7.18 -16.57
N GLU A 34 -5.35 8.47 -16.47
CA GLU A 34 -4.48 9.55 -16.96
C GLU A 34 -3.65 10.07 -15.77
N ALA A 35 -2.32 10.06 -15.90
CA ALA A 35 -1.43 10.56 -14.87
C ALA A 35 -1.17 12.05 -15.07
N ARG A 36 -1.38 12.84 -14.01
CA ARG A 36 -1.02 14.26 -13.91
C ARG A 36 -0.18 14.47 -12.66
N THR A 37 0.53 15.59 -12.58
CA THR A 37 1.30 15.95 -11.38
C THR A 37 0.74 17.19 -10.70
N VAL A 38 0.88 17.24 -9.38
CA VAL A 38 0.58 18.41 -8.55
C VAL A 38 1.81 18.68 -7.67
N PRO A 39 2.46 19.86 -7.78
CA PRO A 39 3.60 20.20 -6.95
C PRO A 39 3.24 20.22 -5.45
N ALA A 40 4.17 19.76 -4.61
CA ALA A 40 4.02 19.77 -3.16
C ALA A 40 5.39 19.86 -2.46
N ALA A 41 5.67 21.01 -1.83
CA ALA A 41 6.96 21.30 -1.22
C ALA A 41 8.12 21.06 -2.22
N SER A 42 9.04 20.12 -1.93
CA SER A 42 10.19 19.77 -2.80
C SER A 42 9.93 18.57 -3.71
N THR A 43 8.69 18.10 -3.84
CA THR A 43 8.33 16.94 -4.68
C THR A 43 7.09 17.20 -5.52
N GLU A 44 6.74 16.26 -6.38
CA GLU A 44 5.51 16.26 -7.15
C GLU A 44 4.66 15.03 -6.79
N PHE A 45 3.40 15.27 -6.48
CA PHE A 45 2.43 14.19 -6.29
C PHE A 45 1.91 13.75 -7.64
N GLN A 46 1.84 12.44 -7.85
CA GLN A 46 1.16 11.86 -8.99
C GLN A 46 -0.32 11.76 -8.67
N VAL A 47 -1.16 12.39 -9.48
CA VAL A 47 -2.62 12.29 -9.38
C VAL A 47 -3.14 11.59 -10.63
N ARG A 48 -3.65 10.38 -10.44
CA ARG A 48 -4.22 9.55 -11.49
C ARG A 48 -5.72 9.82 -11.58
N VAL A 49 -6.20 10.20 -12.76
CA VAL A 49 -7.63 10.42 -13.03
C VAL A 49 -8.19 9.17 -13.70
N LEU A 50 -9.26 8.59 -13.14
CA LEU A 50 -9.93 7.43 -13.73
C LEU A 50 -10.43 7.73 -15.15
N GLY A 51 -10.12 6.85 -16.11
CA GLY A 51 -10.65 6.93 -17.46
C GLY A 51 -12.18 6.74 -17.49
N ARG A 52 -12.85 7.41 -18.43
CA ARG A 52 -14.33 7.38 -18.58
C ARG A 52 -14.92 5.96 -18.69
N VAL A 53 -14.16 4.99 -19.19
CA VAL A 53 -14.56 3.58 -19.30
C VAL A 53 -14.67 2.92 -17.91
N ALA A 54 -13.67 3.12 -17.05
CA ALA A 54 -13.65 2.59 -15.68
C ALA A 54 -14.79 3.13 -14.79
N LEU A 55 -15.27 4.35 -15.04
CA LEU A 55 -16.45 4.89 -14.36
C LEU A 55 -17.74 4.15 -14.72
N LYS A 56 -17.85 3.63 -15.95
CA LYS A 56 -19.07 2.94 -16.43
C LYS A 56 -19.16 1.49 -15.98
N GLU A 57 -18.02 0.83 -15.76
CA GLU A 57 -17.95 -0.60 -15.42
C GLU A 57 -18.15 -0.90 -13.92
N ARG A 58 -18.15 0.12 -13.06
CA ARG A 58 -18.46 -0.08 -11.64
C ARG A 58 -19.92 -0.48 -11.45
N LYS A 59 -20.14 -1.78 -11.21
CA LYS A 59 -21.43 -2.32 -10.78
C LYS A 59 -21.93 -1.60 -9.52
N ARG A 60 -23.24 -1.39 -9.44
CA ARG A 60 -23.95 -0.92 -8.23
C ARG A 60 -23.56 -1.79 -7.02
N PRO A 61 -23.56 -1.24 -5.78
CA PRO A 61 -23.34 -2.05 -4.59
C PRO A 61 -24.27 -3.26 -4.59
N ALA A 62 -23.76 -4.42 -4.19
CA ALA A 62 -24.57 -5.60 -4.01
C ALA A 62 -25.70 -5.31 -3.00
N PRO A 63 -26.90 -5.90 -3.16
CA PRO A 63 -28.00 -5.70 -2.22
C PRO A 63 -27.57 -6.09 -0.80
N SER A 64 -28.02 -5.29 0.18
CA SER A 64 -27.79 -5.54 1.60
C SER A 64 -28.37 -6.90 2.00
N GLY A 65 -27.52 -7.87 2.33
CA GLY A 65 -27.95 -9.20 2.80
C GLY A 65 -27.14 -10.39 2.28
N SER A 66 -26.29 -10.23 1.26
CA SER A 66 -25.31 -11.27 0.92
C SER A 66 -24.14 -11.25 1.90
N GLU A 67 -23.62 -12.42 2.27
CA GLU A 67 -22.33 -12.50 2.98
C GLU A 67 -21.28 -11.65 2.25
N PRO A 68 -20.38 -10.96 2.96
CA PRO A 68 -19.34 -10.16 2.33
C PRO A 68 -18.51 -11.05 1.41
N PHE A 69 -18.53 -10.78 0.10
CA PHE A 69 -17.73 -11.52 -0.87
C PHE A 69 -16.24 -11.40 -0.53
N ASN A 70 -15.59 -12.52 -0.21
CA ASN A 70 -14.15 -12.59 0.03
C ASN A 70 -13.44 -13.14 -1.23
N PRO A 71 -12.83 -12.29 -2.08
CA PRO A 71 -12.12 -12.73 -3.28
C PRO A 71 -10.87 -13.56 -2.97
N PHE A 72 -10.37 -13.51 -1.74
CA PHE A 72 -9.13 -14.16 -1.34
C PHE A 72 -9.33 -15.54 -0.71
N ALA A 73 -10.58 -15.92 -0.40
CA ALA A 73 -10.88 -17.26 0.09
C ALA A 73 -10.58 -18.33 -0.98
N ASN A 74 -10.85 -18.01 -2.25
CA ASN A 74 -10.55 -18.84 -3.41
C ASN A 74 -9.94 -17.96 -4.51
N PRO A 75 -8.64 -17.64 -4.43
CA PRO A 75 -8.00 -16.75 -5.40
C PRO A 75 -7.99 -17.41 -6.79
N GLU A 76 -8.25 -16.60 -7.82
CA GLU A 76 -8.19 -17.03 -9.23
C GLU A 76 -6.78 -17.56 -9.55
N PRO A 77 -6.63 -18.82 -10.00
CA PRO A 77 -5.31 -19.42 -10.22
C PRO A 77 -4.42 -18.62 -11.17
N ASP A 78 -5.02 -17.97 -12.18
CA ASP A 78 -4.31 -17.15 -13.16
C ASP A 78 -3.69 -15.88 -12.56
N LEU A 79 -4.08 -15.48 -11.35
CA LEU A 79 -3.52 -14.33 -10.63
C LEU A 79 -2.46 -14.73 -9.59
N VAL A 80 -2.32 -16.02 -9.27
CA VAL A 80 -1.48 -16.48 -8.15
C VAL A 80 -0.01 -16.63 -8.58
N LEU A 81 0.91 -15.97 -7.86
CA LEU A 81 2.36 -16.10 -8.07
C LEU A 81 2.95 -17.28 -7.30
N GLY A 82 2.44 -17.54 -6.09
CA GLY A 82 2.96 -18.60 -5.24
C GLY A 82 2.70 -18.41 -3.75
N ASP A 83 3.05 -19.45 -3.00
CA ASP A 83 3.06 -19.43 -1.53
C ASP A 83 4.24 -18.65 -0.99
N VAL A 84 4.00 -17.71 -0.08
CA VAL A 84 5.03 -16.98 0.66
C VAL A 84 4.98 -17.45 2.10
N ALA A 85 6.07 -18.10 2.55
CA ALA A 85 6.17 -18.58 3.91
C ALA A 85 6.09 -17.41 4.92
N PRO A 86 5.57 -17.65 6.14
CA PRO A 86 5.04 -18.93 6.61
C PRO A 86 3.55 -19.17 6.30
N ALA A 87 2.78 -18.13 6.01
CA ALA A 87 1.31 -18.23 6.02
C ALA A 87 0.59 -17.39 4.95
N HIS A 88 1.29 -16.97 3.89
CA HIS A 88 0.76 -16.04 2.90
C HIS A 88 0.75 -16.62 1.49
N VAL A 89 -0.07 -16.04 0.63
CA VAL A 89 -0.05 -16.24 -0.81
C VAL A 89 0.16 -14.88 -1.48
N CYS A 90 1.02 -14.84 -2.49
CA CYS A 90 1.19 -13.66 -3.32
C CYS A 90 0.38 -13.82 -4.60
N LEU A 91 -0.41 -12.79 -4.93
CA LEU A 91 -1.18 -12.73 -6.17
C LEU A 91 -1.17 -11.31 -6.77
N LEU A 92 -1.50 -11.21 -8.06
CA LEU A 92 -1.74 -9.93 -8.71
C LEU A 92 -3.04 -9.30 -8.20
N ASN A 93 -3.03 -7.99 -8.00
CA ASN A 93 -4.24 -7.22 -7.84
C ASN A 93 -5.01 -7.20 -9.17
N LYS A 94 -6.15 -7.89 -9.20
CA LYS A 94 -7.01 -8.02 -10.39
C LYS A 94 -7.34 -6.69 -11.07
N PHE A 95 -7.57 -5.64 -10.29
CA PHE A 95 -8.01 -4.32 -10.78
C PHE A 95 -6.93 -3.28 -10.51
N ASN A 96 -5.73 -3.53 -11.00
CA ASN A 96 -4.58 -2.69 -10.70
C ASN A 96 -4.62 -1.35 -11.47
N VAL A 97 -4.27 -0.28 -10.77
CA VAL A 97 -3.96 1.03 -11.38
C VAL A 97 -2.46 1.18 -11.62
N VAL A 98 -1.66 0.61 -10.71
CA VAL A 98 -0.21 0.51 -10.83
C VAL A 98 0.11 -0.86 -11.40
N GLU A 99 0.88 -0.91 -12.48
CA GLU A 99 1.29 -2.18 -13.09
C GLU A 99 2.03 -3.07 -12.09
N HIS A 100 1.83 -4.38 -12.21
CA HIS A 100 2.45 -5.37 -11.34
C HIS A 100 2.18 -5.18 -9.83
N HIS A 101 1.06 -4.57 -9.47
CA HIS A 101 0.61 -4.45 -8.09
C HIS A 101 0.30 -5.83 -7.50
N LEU A 102 1.05 -6.23 -6.46
CA LEU A 102 0.93 -7.49 -5.75
C LEU A 102 0.15 -7.35 -4.45
N LEU A 103 -0.57 -8.41 -4.08
CA LEU A 103 -1.22 -8.60 -2.80
C LEU A 103 -0.56 -9.78 -2.08
N LEU A 104 -0.10 -9.57 -0.85
CA LEU A 104 0.35 -10.62 0.06
C LEU A 104 -0.79 -10.91 1.03
N VAL A 105 -1.54 -11.97 0.75
CA VAL A 105 -2.76 -12.29 1.50
C VAL A 105 -2.51 -13.45 2.45
N THR A 106 -3.01 -13.34 3.67
CA THR A 106 -3.00 -14.45 4.65
C THR A 106 -3.78 -15.65 4.10
N ARG A 107 -3.25 -16.87 4.27
CA ARG A 107 -3.92 -18.10 3.80
C ARG A 107 -5.21 -18.38 4.57
N ALA A 108 -5.15 -18.26 5.89
CA ALA A 108 -6.32 -18.26 6.74
C ALA A 108 -6.96 -16.87 6.73
N PHE A 109 -8.27 -16.80 6.97
CA PHE A 109 -8.92 -15.52 7.17
C PHE A 109 -8.40 -14.87 8.47
N GLU A 110 -7.78 -13.71 8.32
CA GLU A 110 -7.52 -12.77 9.40
C GLU A 110 -8.21 -11.44 9.07
N SER A 111 -8.63 -10.68 10.09
CA SER A 111 -9.23 -9.36 9.86
C SER A 111 -8.19 -8.36 9.35
N GLN A 112 -8.60 -7.50 8.41
CA GLN A 112 -7.84 -6.34 7.94
C GLN A 112 -7.69 -5.24 9.02
N ASP A 113 -8.37 -5.38 10.16
CA ASP A 113 -8.17 -4.54 11.35
C ASP A 113 -7.13 -5.12 12.33
N ALA A 114 -6.63 -6.34 12.07
CA ALA A 114 -5.69 -7.01 12.94
C ALA A 114 -4.29 -6.41 12.83
N LEU A 115 -3.55 -6.43 13.94
CA LEU A 115 -2.14 -6.03 13.95
C LEU A 115 -1.30 -6.91 13.03
N LEU A 116 -0.20 -6.33 12.52
CA LEU A 116 0.80 -7.10 11.77
C LEU A 116 1.63 -7.94 12.73
N THR A 117 1.88 -9.17 12.33
CA THR A 117 2.52 -10.24 13.09
C THR A 117 3.95 -10.49 12.58
N PRO A 118 4.77 -11.29 13.29
CA PRO A 118 6.04 -11.74 12.75
C PRO A 118 5.92 -12.40 11.37
N ALA A 119 4.89 -13.24 11.17
CA ALA A 119 4.64 -13.92 9.90
C ALA A 119 4.40 -12.93 8.74
N ASP A 120 3.68 -11.84 8.99
CA ASP A 120 3.45 -10.79 7.99
C ASP A 120 4.75 -10.12 7.56
N PHE A 121 5.62 -9.80 8.52
CA PHE A 121 6.89 -9.14 8.23
C PHE A 121 7.93 -10.09 7.62
N ASP A 122 7.90 -11.38 7.94
CA ASP A 122 8.73 -12.39 7.28
C ASP A 122 8.32 -12.58 5.82
N ALA A 123 7.02 -12.69 5.55
CA ALA A 123 6.49 -12.75 4.19
C ALA A 123 6.80 -11.45 3.42
N LEU A 124 6.61 -10.30 4.05
CA LEU A 124 6.92 -9.01 3.46
C LEU A 124 8.41 -8.87 3.14
N SER A 125 9.30 -9.33 4.02
CA SER A 125 10.75 -9.30 3.78
C SER A 125 11.15 -10.14 2.57
N THR A 126 10.52 -11.32 2.40
CA THR A 126 10.75 -12.19 1.23
C THR A 126 10.36 -11.47 -0.06
N CYS A 127 9.23 -10.78 -0.08
CA CYS A 127 8.79 -10.05 -1.25
C CYS A 127 9.60 -8.77 -1.51
N LEU A 128 9.93 -8.00 -0.47
CA LEU A 128 10.78 -6.82 -0.62
C LEU A 128 12.20 -7.18 -1.06
N GLU A 129 12.74 -8.35 -0.71
CA GLU A 129 14.02 -8.86 -1.22
C GLU A 129 13.96 -9.15 -2.73
N GLY A 130 12.82 -9.67 -3.23
CA GLY A 130 12.62 -9.97 -4.64
C GLY A 130 12.25 -8.76 -5.51
N LEU A 131 11.66 -7.72 -4.92
CA LEU A 131 11.27 -6.47 -5.57
C LEU A 131 11.55 -5.30 -4.62
N ASP A 132 12.54 -4.48 -4.96
CA ASP A 132 12.82 -3.22 -4.26
C ASP A 132 11.75 -2.18 -4.61
N GLY A 133 10.60 -2.30 -3.96
CA GLY A 133 9.42 -1.51 -4.21
C GLY A 133 8.87 -0.84 -2.96
N LEU A 134 7.62 -0.43 -3.04
CA LEU A 134 6.87 0.14 -1.93
C LEU A 134 5.82 -0.86 -1.46
N ALA A 135 5.99 -1.36 -0.25
CA ALA A 135 4.98 -2.14 0.43
C ALA A 135 4.09 -1.25 1.30
N PHE A 136 2.83 -1.67 1.50
CA PHE A 136 1.92 -0.96 2.38
C PHE A 136 0.80 -1.83 2.96
N TYR A 137 0.22 -1.34 4.04
CA TYR A 137 -0.92 -1.92 4.72
C TYR A 137 -1.93 -0.83 5.09
N ASN A 138 -3.20 -1.07 4.78
CA ASN A 138 -4.32 -0.20 5.17
C ASN A 138 -5.08 -0.91 6.28
N ALA A 139 -4.89 -0.50 7.55
CA ALA A 139 -5.55 -1.12 8.69
C ALA A 139 -6.97 -0.57 8.84
N GLY A 140 -7.94 -1.37 8.40
CA GLY A 140 -9.37 -1.04 8.45
C GLY A 140 -9.90 -0.10 7.36
N GLU A 141 -11.23 -0.01 7.30
CA GLU A 141 -11.97 0.74 6.28
C GLU A 141 -11.62 2.24 6.29
N THR A 142 -11.46 2.84 7.48
CA THR A 142 -11.03 4.23 7.64
C THR A 142 -9.64 4.51 7.05
N ALA A 143 -8.77 3.50 6.98
CA ALA A 143 -7.47 3.62 6.32
C ALA A 143 -7.52 3.40 4.80
N GLY A 144 -8.71 3.21 4.22
CA GLY A 144 -8.93 2.99 2.80
C GLY A 144 -8.84 1.53 2.37
N ALA A 145 -9.00 0.57 3.29
CA ALA A 145 -9.09 -0.84 2.93
C ALA A 145 -10.44 -1.18 2.27
N SER A 146 -10.41 -1.94 1.18
CA SER A 146 -11.60 -2.37 0.44
C SER A 146 -12.01 -3.83 0.69
N GLN A 147 -11.15 -4.61 1.35
CA GLN A 147 -11.35 -6.02 1.66
C GLN A 147 -11.07 -6.29 3.13
N ARG A 148 -11.89 -7.15 3.75
CA ARG A 148 -11.79 -7.49 5.18
C ARG A 148 -10.75 -8.56 5.48
N HIS A 149 -10.38 -9.37 4.49
CA HIS A 149 -9.37 -10.40 4.68
C HIS A 149 -7.98 -9.76 4.57
N LYS A 150 -7.19 -9.93 5.64
CA LYS A 150 -5.85 -9.37 5.84
C LYS A 150 -4.93 -9.58 4.66
N HIS A 151 -4.50 -8.46 4.08
CA HIS A 151 -3.55 -8.42 2.98
C HIS A 151 -2.64 -7.20 3.09
N LEU A 152 -1.35 -7.41 2.83
CA LEU A 152 -0.41 -6.34 2.49
C LEU A 152 -0.36 -6.16 0.99
N GLN A 153 0.12 -5.02 0.54
CA GLN A 153 0.21 -4.66 -0.87
C GLN A 153 1.66 -4.30 -1.17
N LEU A 154 2.14 -4.64 -2.36
CA LEU A 154 3.49 -4.30 -2.83
C LEU A 154 3.39 -3.83 -4.28
N VAL A 155 3.94 -2.65 -4.55
CA VAL A 155 4.04 -2.09 -5.90
C VAL A 155 5.49 -1.84 -6.28
N PRO A 156 5.83 -1.90 -7.58
CA PRO A 156 7.11 -1.38 -8.07
C PRO A 156 7.29 0.09 -7.70
N PRO A 157 8.53 0.62 -7.74
CA PRO A 157 8.83 2.02 -7.49
C PRO A 157 7.89 2.99 -8.24
N LEU A 158 7.30 3.93 -7.49
CA LEU A 158 6.35 4.91 -8.01
C LEU A 158 6.99 6.25 -8.36
N GLY A 159 8.11 6.60 -7.72
CA GLY A 159 8.69 7.94 -7.83
C GLY A 159 9.54 8.12 -9.10
N PRO A 160 9.81 9.38 -9.50
CA PRO A 160 10.83 9.67 -10.49
C PRO A 160 12.22 9.20 -10.00
N ASP A 161 13.16 9.01 -10.92
CA ASP A 161 14.58 8.81 -10.63
C ASP A 161 14.91 7.68 -9.63
N ARG A 162 14.15 6.58 -9.69
CA ARG A 162 14.30 5.36 -8.87
C ARG A 162 13.84 5.47 -7.41
N LEU A 163 13.18 6.56 -7.02
CA LEU A 163 12.51 6.63 -5.71
C LEU A 163 11.39 5.60 -5.64
N ARG A 164 11.24 4.91 -4.49
CA ARG A 164 10.14 3.94 -4.33
C ARG A 164 8.79 4.66 -4.22
N ALA A 165 8.81 5.89 -3.73
CA ALA A 165 7.64 6.74 -3.57
C ALA A 165 8.00 8.24 -3.75
N PRO A 166 7.16 9.06 -4.39
CA PRO A 166 7.40 10.52 -4.46
C PRO A 166 7.61 11.21 -3.11
N VAL A 167 6.97 10.70 -2.04
CA VAL A 167 7.15 11.23 -0.67
C VAL A 167 8.58 11.08 -0.14
N GLU A 168 9.39 10.16 -0.70
CA GLU A 168 10.80 9.99 -0.26
C GLU A 168 11.63 11.26 -0.44
N ALA A 169 11.30 12.11 -1.41
CA ALA A 169 11.95 13.40 -1.61
C ALA A 169 11.70 14.39 -0.45
N LEU A 170 10.75 14.09 0.44
CA LEU A 170 10.49 14.85 1.66
C LEU A 170 11.28 14.32 2.86
N PHE A 171 12.06 13.24 2.71
CA PHE A 171 12.89 12.60 3.74
C PHE A 171 14.38 12.74 3.42
N PRO A 172 14.95 13.96 3.47
CA PRO A 172 16.35 14.18 3.08
C PRO A 172 17.35 13.40 3.95
N VAL A 173 16.97 13.10 5.20
CA VAL A 173 17.75 12.27 6.12
C VAL A 173 16.83 11.25 6.77
N LEU A 174 17.09 9.96 6.53
CA LEU A 174 16.41 8.89 7.23
C LEU A 174 16.95 8.76 8.67
N PRO A 175 16.09 8.50 9.66
CA PRO A 175 16.55 8.23 11.01
C PRO A 175 17.39 6.95 11.06
N GLY A 176 18.29 6.86 12.03
CA GLY A 176 19.07 5.64 12.24
C GLY A 176 18.19 4.43 12.63
N PRO A 177 18.69 3.19 12.48
CA PRO A 177 17.95 1.99 12.86
C PRO A 177 17.48 2.04 14.32
N GLY A 178 16.21 1.69 14.56
CA GLY A 178 15.62 1.70 15.90
C GLY A 178 15.29 3.10 16.44
N ARG A 179 15.42 4.15 15.63
CA ARG A 179 14.94 5.51 15.96
C ARG A 179 13.68 5.82 15.17
N VAL A 180 12.75 6.51 15.82
CA VAL A 180 11.54 7.07 15.22
C VAL A 180 11.58 8.59 15.31
N VAL A 181 11.17 9.28 14.25
CA VAL A 181 11.10 10.74 14.19
C VAL A 181 9.83 11.18 13.46
N ALA A 182 9.35 12.38 13.75
CA ALA A 182 8.43 13.07 12.85
C ALA A 182 9.26 13.85 11.82
N ALA A 183 8.93 13.73 10.55
CA ALA A 183 9.52 14.54 9.49
C ALA A 183 8.87 15.93 9.48
N GLU A 184 9.67 16.98 9.65
CA GLU A 184 9.20 18.38 9.67
C GLU A 184 8.48 18.80 8.38
N SER A 185 8.77 18.11 7.27
CA SER A 185 8.20 18.35 5.94
C SER A 185 6.76 17.86 5.78
N LEU A 186 6.24 17.04 6.70
CA LEU A 186 4.91 16.45 6.62
C LEU A 186 3.92 17.10 7.62
N PRO A 187 2.84 17.76 7.16
CA PRO A 187 1.98 18.58 8.01
C PRO A 187 0.88 17.78 8.75
N PHE A 188 1.08 16.49 8.97
CA PHE A 188 0.07 15.58 9.53
C PHE A 188 0.65 14.61 10.54
N ALA A 189 -0.18 13.99 11.38
CA ALA A 189 0.28 13.02 12.37
C ALA A 189 0.95 11.81 11.68
N HIS A 190 2.21 11.55 12.00
CA HIS A 190 2.95 10.40 11.49
C HIS A 190 4.20 10.15 12.33
N LEU A 191 4.80 8.96 12.18
CA LEU A 191 6.19 8.72 12.57
C LEU A 191 6.90 7.95 11.45
N LEU A 192 8.19 8.25 11.28
CA LEU A 192 9.12 7.64 10.34
C LEU A 192 10.21 6.90 11.11
N ALA A 193 10.48 5.66 10.72
CA ALA A 193 11.56 4.82 11.24
C ALA A 193 12.53 4.42 10.13
N GLY A 194 13.81 4.30 10.46
CA GLY A 194 14.83 3.76 9.58
C GLY A 194 15.02 2.28 9.85
N LEU A 195 15.14 1.48 8.79
CA LEU A 195 15.26 0.02 8.90
C LEU A 195 16.72 -0.47 8.84
N GLY A 196 17.64 0.42 8.49
CA GLY A 196 19.07 0.13 8.35
C GLY A 196 19.41 -0.64 7.09
N PRO A 197 20.67 -1.09 6.95
CA PRO A 197 21.13 -1.75 5.74
C PRO A 197 20.39 -3.07 5.53
N TRP A 198 19.81 -3.22 4.34
CA TRP A 198 19.05 -4.42 3.99
C TRP A 198 19.89 -5.70 3.98
N GLY A 199 21.21 -5.60 3.79
CA GLY A 199 22.13 -6.76 3.78
C GLY A 199 22.34 -7.46 5.13
N ALA A 200 21.89 -6.88 6.25
CA ALA A 200 21.96 -7.54 7.56
C ALA A 200 20.78 -8.51 7.77
N PRO A 201 20.99 -9.72 8.32
CA PRO A 201 19.93 -10.72 8.51
C PRO A 201 18.81 -10.23 9.45
N GLY A 202 17.60 -10.79 9.32
CA GLY A 202 16.48 -10.52 10.22
C GLY A 202 15.66 -9.28 9.85
N GLN A 203 15.47 -9.03 8.55
CA GLN A 203 14.67 -7.91 8.03
C GLN A 203 13.25 -7.92 8.62
N GLY A 204 12.58 -9.08 8.65
CA GLY A 204 11.25 -9.23 9.24
C GLY A 204 11.18 -8.79 10.71
N ALA A 205 12.12 -9.27 11.53
CA ALA A 205 12.21 -8.87 12.94
C ALA A 205 12.49 -7.37 13.12
N ARG A 206 13.36 -6.77 12.29
CA ARG A 206 13.62 -5.32 12.32
C ARG A 206 12.39 -4.50 11.95
N MET A 207 11.67 -4.91 10.91
CA MET A 207 10.42 -4.26 10.51
C MET A 207 9.36 -4.37 11.60
N LEU A 208 9.20 -5.54 12.23
CA LEU A 208 8.29 -5.71 13.36
C LEU A 208 8.65 -4.81 14.55
N ALA A 209 9.93 -4.68 14.88
CA ALA A 209 10.40 -3.80 15.95
C ALA A 209 10.11 -2.33 15.62
N ALA A 210 10.39 -1.88 14.40
CA ALA A 210 10.08 -0.53 13.94
C ALA A 210 8.56 -0.26 13.97
N TYR A 211 7.74 -1.20 13.50
CA TYR A 211 6.28 -1.11 13.53
C TYR A 211 5.75 -0.90 14.96
N ARG A 212 6.26 -1.66 15.94
CA ARG A 212 5.88 -1.48 17.35
C ARG A 212 6.28 -0.11 17.89
N LEU A 213 7.53 0.32 17.65
CA LEU A 213 8.01 1.64 18.05
C LEU A 213 7.17 2.78 17.47
N LEU A 214 6.78 2.68 16.20
CA LEU A 214 5.93 3.66 15.52
C LEU A 214 4.54 3.71 16.16
N ARG A 215 3.93 2.55 16.42
CA ARG A 215 2.60 2.47 17.06
C ARG A 215 2.62 3.02 18.48
N ASP A 216 3.62 2.63 19.27
CA ASP A 216 3.79 3.07 20.66
C ASP A 216 4.05 4.58 20.71
N GLY A 217 4.93 5.09 19.84
CA GLY A 217 5.23 6.51 19.74
C GLY A 217 4.03 7.37 19.31
N LEU A 218 3.08 6.79 18.59
CA LEU A 218 1.81 7.43 18.21
C LEU A 218 0.66 7.15 19.19
N GLY A 219 0.88 6.35 20.24
CA GLY A 219 -0.15 5.99 21.22
C GLY A 219 -1.35 5.25 20.61
N LEU A 220 -1.13 4.41 19.59
CA LEU A 220 -2.22 3.78 18.86
C LEU A 220 -2.87 2.61 19.62
N ALA A 221 -4.17 2.74 19.89
CA ALA A 221 -5.00 1.63 20.37
C ALA A 221 -4.97 0.43 19.40
N GLU A 222 -5.21 -0.77 19.91
CA GLU A 222 -5.08 -2.05 19.19
C GLU A 222 -5.77 -2.04 17.80
N HIS A 223 -7.02 -1.55 17.73
CA HIS A 223 -7.80 -1.47 16.49
C HIS A 223 -7.86 -0.06 15.88
N ALA A 224 -6.91 0.82 16.24
CA ALA A 224 -6.84 2.14 15.62
C ALA A 224 -6.53 2.01 14.12
N PRO A 225 -7.22 2.75 13.23
CA PRO A 225 -6.94 2.71 11.81
C PRO A 225 -5.66 3.48 11.47
N TYR A 226 -4.85 2.92 10.57
CA TYR A 226 -3.60 3.52 10.13
C TYR A 226 -3.21 3.05 8.73
N ASN A 227 -2.38 3.86 8.05
CA ASN A 227 -1.59 3.39 6.92
C ASN A 227 -0.17 3.11 7.36
N LEU A 228 0.36 1.98 6.92
CA LEU A 228 1.77 1.65 7.03
C LEU A 228 2.35 1.65 5.61
N LEU A 229 3.49 2.29 5.43
CA LEU A 229 4.30 2.25 4.22
C LEU A 229 5.68 1.73 4.59
N VAL A 230 6.24 0.84 3.77
CA VAL A 230 7.49 0.16 4.05
C VAL A 230 8.30 0.04 2.76
N THR A 231 9.57 0.41 2.82
CA THR A 231 10.58 0.12 1.80
C THR A 231 11.71 -0.68 2.43
N ARG A 232 12.81 -0.89 1.71
CA ARG A 232 14.01 -1.49 2.31
C ARG A 232 14.70 -0.58 3.33
N ASP A 233 14.53 0.73 3.21
CA ASP A 233 15.30 1.71 3.98
C ASP A 233 14.51 2.30 5.15
N TRP A 234 13.18 2.42 4.99
CA TRP A 234 12.34 3.14 5.94
C TRP A 234 10.94 2.55 6.09
N MET A 235 10.29 2.92 7.19
CA MET A 235 8.92 2.60 7.51
C MET A 235 8.20 3.86 8.02
N LEU A 236 7.06 4.19 7.40
CA LEU A 236 6.22 5.33 7.79
C LEU A 236 4.87 4.81 8.28
N LEU A 237 4.44 5.26 9.45
CA LEU A 237 3.12 4.98 9.99
C LEU A 237 2.33 6.27 10.12
N VAL A 238 1.11 6.26 9.59
CA VAL A 238 0.19 7.41 9.59
C VAL A 238 -1.14 6.99 10.21
N PRO A 239 -1.51 7.50 11.40
CA PRO A 239 -2.85 7.32 11.95
C PRO A 239 -3.91 7.91 11.03
N ARG A 240 -5.10 7.31 10.98
CA ARG A 240 -6.18 7.75 10.09
C ARG A 240 -7.40 8.17 10.89
N SER A 241 -8.02 9.28 10.49
CA SER A 241 -9.24 9.80 11.12
C SER A 241 -10.48 9.67 10.24
N ARG A 242 -10.29 9.59 8.92
CA ARG A 242 -11.36 9.40 7.92
C ARG A 242 -10.79 8.79 6.64
N ALA A 243 -11.62 8.07 5.89
CA ALA A 243 -11.23 7.43 4.63
C ALA A 243 -11.02 8.41 3.48
N GLU A 244 -11.79 9.51 3.46
CA GLU A 244 -11.82 10.44 2.34
C GLU A 244 -11.96 11.92 2.76
N HIS A 245 -11.60 12.80 1.83
CA HIS A 245 -11.86 14.23 1.90
C HIS A 245 -12.13 14.75 0.48
N LEU A 246 -13.07 15.69 0.32
CA LEU A 246 -13.55 16.17 -0.99
C LEU A 246 -14.02 15.05 -1.96
N GLY A 247 -14.53 13.95 -1.40
CA GLY A 247 -14.92 12.75 -2.16
C GLY A 247 -13.74 11.97 -2.78
N VAL A 248 -12.50 12.31 -2.40
CA VAL A 248 -11.27 11.60 -2.79
C VAL A 248 -10.91 10.64 -1.67
N ASN A 249 -10.94 9.35 -2.00
CA ASN A 249 -10.54 8.29 -1.07
C ASN A 249 -9.02 8.25 -0.98
N VAL A 250 -8.49 8.23 0.24
CA VAL A 250 -7.05 8.18 0.50
C VAL A 250 -6.72 6.87 1.20
N ASN A 251 -5.79 6.12 0.62
CA ASN A 251 -5.14 4.96 1.24
C ASN A 251 -3.64 5.23 1.40
N ALA A 252 -2.84 4.21 1.74
CA ALA A 252 -1.40 4.36 1.91
C ALA A 252 -0.68 4.94 0.68
N LEU A 253 -1.13 4.67 -0.55
CA LEU A 253 -0.51 5.26 -1.76
C LEU A 253 -0.66 6.77 -1.80
N GLY A 254 -1.75 7.32 -1.25
CA GLY A 254 -1.90 8.78 -1.12
C GLY A 254 -0.78 9.39 -0.28
N PHE A 255 -0.42 8.74 0.84
CA PHE A 255 0.71 9.14 1.68
C PHE A 255 2.07 8.84 1.05
N ALA A 256 2.11 7.98 0.03
CA ALA A 256 3.31 7.74 -0.78
C ALA A 256 3.53 8.85 -1.82
N GLY A 257 2.57 9.73 -2.04
CA GLY A 257 2.61 10.74 -3.11
C GLY A 257 1.88 10.32 -4.39
N SER A 258 1.01 9.30 -4.34
CA SER A 258 0.23 8.81 -5.47
C SER A 258 -1.27 8.78 -5.14
N LEU A 259 -2.01 9.75 -5.65
CA LEU A 259 -3.45 9.90 -5.46
C LEU A 259 -4.24 9.36 -6.65
N LEU A 260 -5.42 8.84 -6.37
CA LEU A 260 -6.39 8.41 -7.38
C LEU A 260 -7.68 9.21 -7.23
N VAL A 261 -8.04 9.95 -8.28
CA VAL A 261 -9.28 10.72 -8.36
C VAL A 261 -10.19 10.16 -9.45
N ARG A 262 -11.49 10.34 -9.30
CA ARG A 262 -12.49 9.78 -10.21
C ARG A 262 -12.83 10.72 -11.36
N THR A 263 -12.71 12.02 -11.16
CA THR A 263 -13.13 13.01 -12.16
C THR A 263 -12.12 14.16 -12.27
N PRO A 264 -12.12 14.91 -13.39
CA PRO A 264 -11.32 16.12 -13.53
C PRO A 264 -11.62 17.16 -12.44
N GLU A 265 -12.88 17.29 -12.01
CA GLU A 265 -13.26 18.25 -10.96
C GLU A 265 -12.64 17.88 -9.61
N GLN A 266 -12.51 16.59 -9.32
CA GLN A 266 -11.77 16.13 -8.14
C GLN A 266 -10.27 16.41 -8.26
N PHE A 267 -9.70 16.28 -9.46
CA PHE A 267 -8.31 16.68 -9.70
C PHE A 267 -8.12 18.17 -9.40
N ASP A 268 -8.98 19.04 -9.95
CA ASP A 268 -8.90 20.49 -9.76
C ASP A 268 -9.06 20.86 -8.27
N ALA A 269 -9.97 20.18 -7.55
CA ALA A 269 -10.15 20.38 -6.11
C ALA A 269 -8.90 19.97 -5.30
N VAL A 270 -8.25 18.86 -5.65
CA VAL A 270 -6.99 18.43 -5.01
C VAL A 270 -5.85 19.40 -5.34
N ALA A 271 -5.75 19.86 -6.58
CA ALA A 271 -4.74 20.82 -7.01
C ALA A 271 -4.90 22.18 -6.30
N ALA A 272 -6.14 22.63 -6.12
CA ALA A 272 -6.45 23.87 -5.41
C ALA A 272 -6.19 23.78 -3.89
N LEU A 273 -6.52 22.64 -3.26
CA LEU A 273 -6.27 22.44 -1.82
C LEU A 273 -4.79 22.21 -1.51
N GLY A 274 -4.08 21.52 -2.42
CA GLY A 274 -2.75 20.99 -2.21
C GLY A 274 -2.79 19.58 -1.62
N PRO A 275 -1.97 18.64 -2.11
CA PRO A 275 -2.07 17.24 -1.72
C PRO A 275 -1.64 16.99 -0.27
N LEU A 276 -0.65 17.71 0.27
CA LEU A 276 -0.25 17.58 1.67
C LEU A 276 -1.37 18.01 2.63
N GLU A 277 -2.13 19.04 2.25
CA GLU A 277 -3.29 19.48 3.02
C GLU A 277 -4.43 18.45 2.94
N LEU A 278 -4.69 17.87 1.76
CA LEU A 278 -5.61 16.73 1.63
C LEU A 278 -5.23 15.59 2.59
N LEU A 279 -3.96 15.23 2.67
CA LEU A 279 -3.46 14.18 3.57
C LEU A 279 -3.66 14.56 5.04
N ARG A 280 -3.41 15.82 5.41
CA ARG A 280 -3.69 16.33 6.76
C ARG A 280 -5.15 16.21 7.15
N GLN A 281 -6.07 16.48 6.22
CA GLN A 281 -7.51 16.34 6.48
C GLN A 281 -7.93 14.90 6.80
N VAL A 282 -7.20 13.89 6.29
CA VAL A 282 -7.54 12.47 6.49
C VAL A 282 -6.75 11.76 7.59
N ALA A 283 -5.62 12.34 8.02
CA ALA A 283 -4.77 11.81 9.10
C ALA A 283 -4.93 12.59 10.42
N GLY A 284 -5.26 13.88 10.36
CA GLY A 284 -5.21 14.79 11.51
C GLY A 284 -3.85 15.47 11.66
N VAL A 285 -3.75 16.38 12.63
CA VAL A 285 -2.52 17.13 12.92
C VAL A 285 -1.67 16.33 13.90
N ALA A 286 -0.34 16.37 13.74
CA ALA A 286 0.57 15.86 14.75
C ALA A 286 0.34 16.64 16.07
N PRO A 287 0.30 15.96 17.23
CA PRO A 287 0.17 16.63 18.51
C PRO A 287 1.32 17.61 18.78
#